data_AF-A0A8H3MBY5-F1
#
_entry.id   AF-A0A8H3MBY5-F1
#
_cell.length_a   1.000
_cell.length_b   1.000
_cell.length_c   1.000
_cell.angle_alpha   90.00
_cell.angle_beta   90.00
_cell.angle_gamma   90.00
#
_symmetry.space_group_name_H-M   'P 1'
#
loop_
_entity.id
_entity.type
_entity.pdbx_description
1 polymer ?
#
loop_
_entity_poly.entity_id
_entity_poly.type
_entity_poly.pdbx_seq_one_letter_code
_entity_poly.pdbx_strand_id
1 'polypeptide(L)'
;MLIDIENSFPYERYDYVFEDIHSKDLHEQISKRLKIQYLSDSSLTEVKEVNGTFFGPHYRIIVSLPVKINQKRKNVHFVVDTVSPRTYICKEVYESFSTIASFSRSVLLNNIATVALLPPSDSHFTDINVLGTEYLKVTSANLTIDFENEHVSLRFINHEDDQINPHFISQLKFNVLNGMYIQVIQIRDS
;
A
#
# COMPACT_ATOMS: atom_id res chain seq x y z
N MET A 1 0.19 -1.43 -24.63
CA MET A 1 1.60 -1.09 -24.37
C MET A 1 2.13 -2.08 -23.36
N LEU A 2 2.85 -3.11 -23.83
CA LEU A 2 3.49 -4.11 -22.99
C LEU A 2 4.79 -3.47 -22.47
N ILE A 3 4.98 -3.46 -21.16
CA ILE A 3 6.25 -3.04 -20.55
C ILE A 3 7.12 -4.30 -20.52
N ASP A 4 8.29 -4.25 -21.16
CA ASP A 4 9.28 -5.34 -21.14
C ASP A 4 9.78 -5.57 -19.71
N ILE A 5 9.37 -6.69 -19.12
CA ILE A 5 9.76 -7.09 -17.76
C ILE A 5 11.25 -7.48 -17.69
N GLU A 6 11.88 -7.78 -18.83
CA GLU A 6 13.30 -8.14 -18.92
C GLU A 6 14.27 -7.01 -18.52
N ASN A 7 13.79 -5.77 -18.43
CA ASN A 7 14.55 -4.63 -17.89
C ASN A 7 14.03 -4.15 -16.53
N SER A 8 13.18 -4.95 -15.84
CA SER A 8 12.75 -4.59 -14.49
C SER A 8 13.96 -4.61 -13.55
N PHE A 9 14.31 -3.43 -13.01
CA PHE A 9 15.27 -3.31 -11.92
C PHE A 9 15.00 -4.41 -10.89
N PRO A 10 16.04 -5.08 -10.34
CA PRO A 10 15.81 -6.05 -9.28
C PRO A 10 14.92 -5.38 -8.25
N TYR A 11 13.76 -6.00 -7.94
CA TYR A 11 12.75 -5.48 -7.01
C TYR A 11 13.36 -5.04 -5.67
N GLU A 12 14.56 -5.52 -5.38
CA GLU A 12 15.46 -5.25 -4.26
C GLU A 12 16.12 -3.86 -4.28
N ARG A 13 15.95 -3.02 -5.32
CA ARG A 13 16.61 -1.71 -5.46
C ARG A 13 15.74 -0.56 -5.92
N TYR A 14 14.44 -0.58 -5.60
CA TYR A 14 13.73 0.71 -5.57
C TYR A 14 14.16 1.44 -4.30
N ASP A 15 15.21 2.24 -4.44
CA ASP A 15 15.63 3.14 -3.38
C ASP A 15 14.70 4.35 -3.36
N TYR A 16 13.57 4.17 -2.67
CA TYR A 16 12.70 5.29 -2.40
C TYR A 16 13.40 6.20 -1.41
N VAL A 17 13.92 7.31 -1.92
CA VAL A 17 14.42 8.39 -1.08
C VAL A 17 13.20 9.02 -0.41
N PHE A 18 12.81 8.53 0.77
CA PHE A 18 11.79 9.10 1.67
C PHE A 18 12.43 9.98 2.77
N GLU A 19 13.58 10.61 2.47
CA GLU A 19 14.36 11.40 3.43
C GLU A 19 13.62 12.60 4.04
N ASP A 20 12.51 13.02 3.45
CA ASP A 20 11.69 14.14 3.90
C ASP A 20 10.52 13.74 4.82
N ILE A 21 10.37 12.45 5.12
CA ILE A 21 9.37 11.93 6.07
C ILE A 21 10.03 10.98 7.06
N HIS A 22 9.75 11.18 8.34
CA HIS A 22 10.19 10.28 9.39
C HIS A 22 9.02 9.78 10.24
N SER A 23 9.22 8.71 11.01
CA SER A 23 8.20 8.17 11.93
C SER A 23 7.62 9.26 12.86
N LYS A 24 8.45 10.21 13.33
CA LYS A 24 7.99 11.35 14.14
C LYS A 24 6.89 12.17 13.43
N ASP A 25 7.03 12.40 12.13
CA ASP A 25 6.04 13.15 11.36
C ASP A 25 4.71 12.40 11.26
N LEU A 26 4.75 11.06 11.15
CA LEU A 26 3.56 10.21 11.17
C LEU A 26 2.78 10.42 12.48
N HIS A 27 3.47 10.40 13.63
CA HIS A 27 2.87 10.60 14.96
C HIS A 27 2.36 12.02 15.19
N GLU A 28 3.04 13.02 14.66
CA GLU A 28 2.77 14.42 14.97
C GLU A 28 2.03 15.14 13.81
N GLN A 29 2.79 15.68 12.87
CA GLN A 29 2.28 16.63 11.87
C GLN A 29 1.26 16.00 10.92
N ILE A 30 1.54 14.78 10.44
CA ILE A 30 0.66 14.04 9.53
C ILE A 30 -0.62 13.65 10.26
N SER A 31 -0.51 13.14 11.49
CA SER A 31 -1.68 12.82 12.31
C SER A 31 -2.59 14.03 12.54
N LYS A 32 -1.99 15.21 12.78
CA LYS A 32 -2.74 16.47 12.93
C LYS A 32 -3.46 16.86 11.64
N ARG A 33 -2.81 16.75 10.47
CA ARG A 33 -3.40 17.08 9.17
C ARG A 33 -4.55 16.14 8.81
N LEU A 34 -4.35 14.83 9.00
CA LEU A 34 -5.37 13.80 8.75
C LEU A 34 -6.49 13.81 9.79
N LYS A 35 -6.30 14.46 10.94
CA LYS A 35 -7.20 14.40 12.12
C LYS A 35 -7.41 12.97 12.62
N ILE A 36 -6.40 12.12 12.42
CA ILE A 36 -6.39 10.71 12.82
C ILE A 36 -5.01 10.43 13.41
N GLN A 37 -4.96 9.97 14.66
CA GLN A 37 -3.69 9.66 15.33
C GLN A 37 -3.09 8.36 14.79
N TYR A 38 -1.81 8.40 14.42
CA TYR A 38 -1.06 7.24 13.98
C TYR A 38 -0.98 6.18 15.09
N LEU A 39 -1.21 4.92 14.73
CA LEU A 39 -1.21 3.75 15.63
C LEU A 39 -2.24 3.79 16.76
N SER A 40 -3.20 4.72 16.71
CA SER A 40 -4.37 4.70 17.59
C SER A 40 -5.27 3.52 17.24
N ASP A 41 -6.00 3.01 18.23
CA ASP A 41 -7.03 2.01 17.96
C ASP A 41 -8.07 2.53 16.98
N SER A 42 -8.59 1.64 16.14
CA SER A 42 -9.58 1.96 15.11
C SER A 42 -10.81 1.08 15.25
N SER A 43 -11.98 1.70 15.38
CA SER A 43 -13.28 1.02 15.38
C SER A 43 -13.76 0.68 13.96
N LEU A 44 -13.26 1.35 12.94
CA LEU A 44 -13.66 1.18 11.55
C LEU A 44 -13.12 -0.15 11.02
N THR A 45 -13.99 -1.03 10.54
CA THR A 45 -13.56 -2.26 9.85
C THR A 45 -13.13 -1.97 8.43
N GLU A 46 -13.87 -1.11 7.76
CA GLU A 46 -13.65 -0.69 6.38
C GLU A 46 -14.04 0.78 6.20
N VAL A 47 -13.48 1.39 5.16
CA VAL A 47 -13.77 2.74 4.69
C VAL A 47 -13.92 2.70 3.17
N LYS A 48 -14.98 3.33 2.65
CA LYS A 48 -15.23 3.43 1.20
C LYS A 48 -14.41 4.55 0.56
N GLU A 49 -14.09 5.59 1.32
CA GLU A 49 -13.28 6.71 0.90
C GLU A 49 -12.54 7.27 2.10
N VAL A 50 -11.30 7.71 1.88
CA VAL A 50 -10.51 8.44 2.86
C VAL A 50 -10.00 9.74 2.28
N ASN A 51 -9.97 10.78 3.11
CA ASN A 51 -9.27 12.02 2.80
C ASN A 51 -7.79 11.83 3.11
N GLY A 52 -6.94 12.25 2.18
CA GLY A 52 -5.49 12.30 2.35
C GLY A 52 -4.99 13.70 2.69
N THR A 53 -3.67 13.84 2.76
CA THR A 53 -2.98 15.13 2.88
C THR A 53 -1.72 15.11 2.04
N PHE A 54 -1.31 16.27 1.54
CA PHE A 54 0.07 16.50 1.11
C PHE A 54 0.97 16.67 2.34
N PHE A 55 2.20 16.15 2.28
CA PHE A 55 3.21 16.33 3.30
C PHE A 55 4.62 16.45 2.73
N GLY A 56 5.46 17.25 3.38
CA GLY A 56 6.86 17.45 3.02
C GLY A 56 7.08 18.30 1.76
N PRO A 57 8.35 18.64 1.45
CA PRO A 57 8.76 19.38 0.26
C PRO A 57 8.46 18.64 -1.05
N HIS A 58 8.31 17.32 -1.02
CA HIS A 58 7.98 16.51 -2.19
C HIS A 58 6.46 16.29 -2.37
N TYR A 59 5.62 16.98 -1.59
CA TYR A 59 4.15 16.88 -1.66
C TYR A 59 3.67 15.42 -1.64
N ARG A 60 4.25 14.61 -0.75
CA ARG A 60 3.89 13.20 -0.65
C ARG A 60 2.44 13.06 -0.24
N ILE A 61 1.74 12.17 -0.90
CA ILE A 61 0.35 11.89 -0.64
C ILE A 61 0.27 10.88 0.51
N ILE A 62 -0.30 11.29 1.63
CA ILE A 62 -0.46 10.44 2.81
C ILE A 62 -1.94 10.17 3.05
N VAL A 63 -2.30 8.92 3.31
CA VAL A 63 -3.65 8.49 3.73
C VAL A 63 -3.59 7.67 5.00
N SER A 64 -4.67 7.64 5.78
CA SER A 64 -4.81 6.76 6.93
C SER A 64 -5.78 5.62 6.61
N LEU A 65 -5.37 4.38 6.84
CA LEU A 65 -6.22 3.21 6.64
C LEU A 65 -6.26 2.32 7.88
N PRO A 66 -7.41 1.70 8.18
CA PRO A 66 -7.49 0.72 9.25
C PRO A 66 -6.72 -0.54 8.88
N VAL A 67 -5.75 -0.90 9.72
CA VAL A 67 -4.97 -2.16 9.61
C VAL A 67 -5.35 -3.05 10.77
N LYS A 68 -5.70 -4.31 10.47
CA LYS A 68 -5.93 -5.35 11.46
C LYS A 68 -4.84 -6.41 11.36
N ILE A 69 -4.20 -6.65 12.51
CA ILE A 69 -3.26 -7.74 12.76
C ILE A 69 -3.76 -8.47 14.00
N ASN A 70 -3.93 -9.79 13.90
CA ASN A 70 -4.59 -10.60 14.92
C ASN A 70 -6.01 -10.07 15.22
N GLN A 71 -6.33 -9.83 16.50
CA GLN A 71 -7.63 -9.33 16.95
C GLN A 71 -7.68 -7.82 17.16
N LYS A 72 -6.57 -7.10 16.92
CA LYS A 72 -6.47 -5.65 17.14
C LYS A 72 -6.53 -4.92 15.81
N ARG A 73 -7.00 -3.67 15.85
CA ARG A 73 -7.06 -2.80 14.67
C ARG A 73 -6.59 -1.41 15.02
N LYS A 74 -5.73 -0.84 14.16
CA LYS A 74 -5.16 0.49 14.34
C LYS A 74 -5.21 1.30 13.07
N ASN A 75 -5.23 2.62 13.21
CA ASN A 75 -5.06 3.52 12.08
C ASN A 75 -3.57 3.60 11.72
N VAL A 76 -3.23 3.29 10.47
CA VAL A 76 -1.85 3.33 9.97
C VAL A 76 -1.79 4.31 8.82
N HIS A 77 -0.82 5.21 8.86
CA HIS A 77 -0.60 6.22 7.83
C HIS A 77 0.35 5.66 6.79
N PHE A 78 -0.03 5.78 5.52
CA PHE A 78 0.71 5.28 4.38
C PHE A 78 1.02 6.40 3.41
N VAL A 79 2.24 6.42 2.89
CA VAL A 79 2.50 7.12 1.63
C VAL A 79 1.84 6.34 0.51
N VAL A 80 0.98 7.00 -0.28
CA VAL A 80 0.41 6.43 -1.49
C VAL A 80 1.45 6.52 -2.60
N ASP A 81 1.96 5.39 -3.03
CA ASP A 81 3.06 5.33 -3.99
C ASP A 81 2.66 4.54 -5.24
N THR A 82 2.38 5.27 -6.31
CA THR A 82 1.99 4.71 -7.60
C THR A 82 3.15 4.14 -8.40
N VAL A 83 4.40 4.28 -7.92
CA VAL A 83 5.57 3.62 -8.53
C VAL A 83 6.06 2.44 -7.69
N SER A 84 5.48 2.21 -6.50
CA SER A 84 5.74 1.02 -5.70
C SER A 84 4.87 -0.16 -6.11
N PRO A 85 5.44 -1.29 -6.56
CA PRO A 85 4.66 -2.46 -6.91
C PRO A 85 4.04 -3.13 -5.68
N ARG A 86 4.63 -2.96 -4.49
CA ARG A 86 4.28 -3.70 -3.27
C ARG A 86 3.90 -2.76 -2.13
N THR A 87 3.09 -3.26 -1.21
CA THR A 87 2.74 -2.55 0.02
C THR A 87 3.74 -2.91 1.12
N TYR A 88 4.23 -1.90 1.83
CA TYR A 88 5.18 -2.05 2.92
C TYR A 88 4.61 -1.55 4.24
N ILE A 89 4.84 -2.29 5.32
CA ILE A 89 4.48 -1.92 6.69
C ILE A 89 5.75 -1.95 7.53
N CYS A 90 6.09 -0.83 8.17
CA CYS A 90 7.31 -0.69 8.93
C CYS A 90 7.28 -1.49 10.25
N LYS A 91 8.46 -1.67 10.85
CA LYS A 91 8.63 -2.45 12.09
C LYS A 91 7.76 -1.93 13.23
N GLU A 92 7.66 -0.61 13.35
CA GLU A 92 6.92 0.06 14.41
C GLU A 92 5.43 -0.33 14.44
N VAL A 93 4.80 -0.50 13.27
CA VAL A 93 3.41 -0.96 13.19
C VAL A 93 3.29 -2.32 13.86
N TYR A 94 4.13 -3.30 13.52
CA TYR A 94 4.10 -4.64 14.11
C TYR A 94 4.32 -4.63 15.62
N GLU A 95 5.27 -3.82 16.10
CA GLU A 95 5.55 -3.64 17.53
C GLU A 95 4.32 -3.08 18.27
N SER A 96 3.59 -2.15 17.65
CA SER A 96 2.35 -1.60 18.19
C SER A 96 1.21 -2.63 18.31
N PHE A 97 1.29 -3.74 17.57
CA PHE A 97 0.41 -4.91 17.67
C PHE A 97 0.97 -6.00 18.60
N SER A 98 2.05 -5.72 19.32
CA SER A 98 2.77 -6.70 20.17
C SER A 98 3.18 -7.94 19.37
N THR A 99 3.58 -7.75 18.11
CA THR A 99 3.90 -8.82 17.17
C THR A 99 5.29 -8.62 16.57
N ILE A 100 6.03 -9.71 16.36
CA ILE A 100 7.36 -9.69 15.74
C ILE A 100 7.22 -9.35 14.25
N ALA A 101 7.99 -8.38 13.75
CA ALA A 101 8.07 -8.08 12.32
C ALA A 101 8.67 -9.25 11.54
N SER A 102 8.12 -9.55 10.37
CA SER A 102 8.62 -10.58 9.45
C SER A 102 8.76 -9.99 8.06
N PHE A 103 9.66 -10.56 7.23
CA PHE A 103 9.91 -10.07 5.88
C PHE A 103 8.63 -9.87 5.06
N SER A 104 7.69 -10.81 5.18
CA SER A 104 6.34 -10.68 4.67
C SER A 104 5.33 -11.13 5.73
N ARG A 105 4.12 -10.54 5.72
CA ARG A 105 3.00 -10.96 6.55
C ARG A 105 1.67 -10.66 5.87
N SER A 106 0.72 -11.59 6.00
CA SER A 106 -0.67 -11.33 5.67
C SER A 106 -1.34 -10.48 6.76
N VAL A 107 -1.87 -9.33 6.37
CA VAL A 107 -2.62 -8.40 7.23
C VAL A 107 -3.97 -8.08 6.58
N LEU A 108 -4.91 -7.54 7.36
CA LEU A 108 -6.15 -6.98 6.80
C LEU A 108 -6.01 -5.47 6.71
N LEU A 109 -5.80 -4.96 5.50
CA LEU A 109 -5.72 -3.52 5.20
C LEU A 109 -7.06 -3.09 4.64
N ASN A 110 -7.79 -2.24 5.36
CA ASN A 110 -9.16 -1.85 5.01
C ASN A 110 -10.09 -3.07 4.79
N ASN A 111 -10.00 -4.05 5.69
CA ASN A 111 -10.70 -5.34 5.60
C ASN A 111 -10.32 -6.25 4.41
N ILE A 112 -9.25 -5.91 3.67
CA ILE A 112 -8.78 -6.69 2.51
C ILE A 112 -7.48 -7.41 2.87
N ALA A 113 -7.48 -8.73 2.67
CA ALA A 113 -6.30 -9.56 2.89
C ALA A 113 -5.16 -9.11 1.96
N THR A 114 -4.07 -8.64 2.55
CA THR A 114 -2.95 -8.02 1.84
C THR A 114 -1.66 -8.62 2.37
N VAL A 115 -0.77 -9.05 1.46
CA VAL A 115 0.59 -9.43 1.83
C VAL A 115 1.43 -8.16 1.91
N ALA A 116 1.70 -7.71 3.14
CA ALA A 116 2.57 -6.57 3.39
C ALA A 116 4.01 -7.04 3.57
N LEU A 117 4.95 -6.32 2.97
CA LEU A 117 6.38 -6.53 3.12
C LEU A 117 6.95 -5.64 4.23
N LEU A 118 8.02 -6.08 4.88
CA LEU A 118 8.84 -5.20 5.71
C LEU A 118 9.75 -4.37 4.79
N PRO A 119 9.88 -3.05 5.00
CA PRO A 119 10.92 -2.27 4.34
C PRO A 119 12.30 -2.92 4.47
N PRO A 120 13.13 -2.97 3.41
CA PRO A 120 14.51 -3.46 3.50
C PRO A 120 15.29 -2.68 4.55
N SER A 121 16.10 -3.36 5.37
CA SER A 121 16.82 -2.75 6.49
C SER A 121 17.86 -1.71 6.08
N ASP A 122 18.30 -1.76 4.84
CA ASP A 122 19.27 -0.86 4.20
C ASP A 122 18.60 0.21 3.32
N SER A 123 17.27 0.34 3.35
CA SER A 123 16.52 1.35 2.58
C SER A 123 16.36 2.67 3.34
N HIS A 124 16.08 3.75 2.58
CA HIS A 124 15.80 5.09 3.13
C HIS A 124 14.39 5.24 3.72
N PHE A 125 13.65 4.14 3.94
CA PHE A 125 12.25 4.19 4.38
C PHE A 125 11.86 3.11 5.39
N THR A 126 12.84 2.65 6.16
CA THR A 126 12.67 1.59 7.17
C THR A 126 11.57 1.86 8.20
N ASP A 127 11.24 3.13 8.44
CA ASP A 127 10.26 3.61 9.41
C ASP A 127 8.96 4.11 8.77
N ILE A 128 8.81 4.01 7.44
CA ILE A 128 7.65 4.51 6.69
C ILE A 128 6.81 3.36 6.13
N ASN A 129 5.48 3.52 6.13
CA ASN A 129 4.57 2.60 5.46
C ASN A 129 4.26 3.10 4.05
N VAL A 130 4.22 2.18 3.09
CA VAL A 130 4.00 2.49 1.67
C VAL A 130 2.81 1.69 1.17
N LEU A 131 1.84 2.36 0.57
CA LEU A 131 0.71 1.75 -0.11
C LEU A 131 1.04 1.61 -1.60
N GLY A 132 1.33 0.38 -2.01
CA GLY A 132 1.76 0.08 -3.38
C GLY A 132 0.61 -0.13 -4.35
N THR A 133 0.93 -0.04 -5.63
CA THR A 133 0.02 -0.22 -6.78
C THR A 133 -0.68 -1.56 -6.82
N GLU A 134 -0.09 -2.65 -6.32
CA GLU A 134 -0.78 -3.94 -6.20
C GLU A 134 -2.07 -3.80 -5.37
N TYR A 135 -1.98 -3.16 -4.20
CA TYR A 135 -3.15 -2.95 -3.34
C TYR A 135 -4.15 -1.99 -3.99
N LEU A 136 -3.68 -0.87 -4.53
CA LEU A 136 -4.53 0.10 -5.23
C LEU A 136 -5.30 -0.55 -6.38
N LYS A 137 -4.67 -1.46 -7.13
CA LYS A 137 -5.29 -2.18 -8.23
C LYS A 137 -6.30 -3.22 -7.77
N VAL A 138 -5.97 -4.02 -6.75
CA VAL A 138 -6.88 -5.06 -6.21
C VAL A 138 -8.15 -4.44 -5.63
N THR A 139 -8.04 -3.23 -5.09
CA THR A 139 -9.17 -2.51 -4.47
C THR A 139 -9.92 -1.61 -5.45
N SER A 140 -9.58 -1.65 -6.74
CA SER A 140 -10.12 -0.75 -7.78
C SER A 140 -10.12 0.72 -7.32
N ALA A 141 -9.03 1.12 -6.66
CA ALA A 141 -8.95 2.40 -6.00
C ALA A 141 -8.93 3.56 -7.00
N ASN A 142 -9.66 4.62 -6.66
CA ASN A 142 -9.65 5.89 -7.36
C ASN A 142 -8.92 6.91 -6.49
N LEU A 143 -7.72 7.31 -6.92
CA LEU A 143 -6.95 8.38 -6.30
C LEU A 143 -7.28 9.71 -6.99
N THR A 144 -7.83 10.66 -6.24
CA THR A 144 -8.07 12.03 -6.69
C THR A 144 -7.04 12.95 -6.03
N ILE A 145 -6.35 13.74 -6.85
CA ILE A 145 -5.32 14.71 -6.42
C ILE A 145 -5.68 16.05 -7.05
N ASP A 146 -5.99 17.02 -6.21
CA ASP A 146 -6.30 18.39 -6.60
C ASP A 146 -5.33 19.32 -5.86
N PHE A 147 -4.33 19.81 -6.60
CA PHE A 147 -3.29 20.68 -6.05
C PHE A 147 -3.79 22.10 -5.78
N GLU A 148 -4.79 22.59 -6.51
CA GLU A 148 -5.31 23.94 -6.34
C GLU A 148 -6.14 24.04 -5.05
N ASN A 149 -6.97 23.03 -4.78
CA ASN A 149 -7.80 22.97 -3.59
C ASN A 149 -7.13 22.26 -2.41
N GLU A 150 -5.84 21.88 -2.53
CA GLU A 150 -5.09 21.07 -1.56
C GLU A 150 -5.84 19.80 -1.12
N HIS A 151 -6.57 19.17 -2.05
CA HIS A 151 -7.46 18.06 -1.77
C HIS A 151 -6.89 16.74 -2.31
N VAL A 152 -6.88 15.73 -1.45
CA VAL A 152 -6.58 14.34 -1.81
C VAL A 152 -7.70 13.46 -1.29
N SER A 153 -8.21 12.57 -2.13
CA SER A 153 -9.02 11.45 -1.66
C SER A 153 -8.65 10.12 -2.32
N LEU A 154 -8.84 9.04 -1.58
CA LEU A 154 -8.67 7.68 -2.06
C LEU A 154 -9.96 6.91 -1.81
N ARG A 155 -10.69 6.63 -2.89
CA ARG A 155 -11.96 5.89 -2.87
C ARG A 155 -11.74 4.44 -3.29
N PHE A 156 -12.28 3.50 -2.53
CA PHE A 156 -12.23 2.07 -2.81
C PHE A 156 -13.54 1.62 -3.44
N ILE A 157 -13.44 1.01 -4.62
CA ILE A 157 -14.59 0.47 -5.33
C ILE A 157 -14.59 -1.02 -5.01
N ASN A 158 -15.04 -1.38 -3.81
CA ASN A 158 -15.18 -2.77 -3.43
C ASN A 158 -16.07 -3.49 -4.45
N HIS A 159 -15.58 -4.60 -5.01
CA HIS A 159 -16.36 -5.56 -5.78
C HIS A 159 -17.30 -6.32 -4.83
N GLU A 160 -18.31 -5.65 -4.27
CA GLU A 160 -19.44 -6.36 -3.64
C GLU A 160 -20.47 -6.81 -4.69
N ASP A 161 -20.24 -6.57 -6.00
CA ASP A 161 -21.26 -6.85 -7.03
C ASP A 161 -20.74 -7.36 -8.39
N ASP A 162 -19.59 -8.05 -8.45
CA ASP A 162 -19.31 -8.87 -9.64
C ASP A 162 -18.48 -10.10 -9.29
N GLN A 163 -18.90 -11.23 -9.84
CA GLN A 163 -18.24 -12.53 -9.68
C GLN A 163 -16.73 -12.39 -9.88
N ILE A 164 -15.97 -12.71 -8.83
CA ILE A 164 -14.52 -12.82 -8.91
C ILE A 164 -14.20 -13.79 -10.05
N ASN A 165 -13.67 -13.27 -11.16
CA ASN A 165 -13.29 -14.07 -12.30
C ASN A 165 -12.27 -15.14 -11.83
N PRO A 166 -12.60 -16.44 -11.92
CA PRO A 166 -11.72 -17.53 -11.47
C PRO A 166 -10.34 -17.48 -12.12
N HIS A 167 -10.24 -16.86 -13.30
CA HIS A 167 -9.00 -16.63 -14.02
C HIS A 167 -8.02 -15.72 -13.25
N PHE A 168 -8.52 -14.68 -12.55
CA PHE A 168 -7.68 -13.76 -11.78
C PHE A 168 -7.06 -14.43 -10.54
N ILE A 169 -7.83 -15.29 -9.86
CA ILE A 169 -7.33 -16.10 -8.74
C ILE A 169 -6.27 -17.10 -9.21
N SER A 170 -6.45 -17.69 -10.40
CA SER A 170 -5.46 -18.61 -10.97
C SER A 170 -4.15 -17.91 -11.33
N GLN A 171 -4.21 -16.67 -11.85
CA GLN A 171 -3.01 -15.87 -12.17
C GLN A 171 -2.25 -15.45 -10.91
N LEU A 172 -2.93 -15.01 -9.85
CA LEU A 172 -2.29 -14.68 -8.58
C LEU A 172 -1.60 -15.89 -7.93
N LYS A 173 -2.27 -17.06 -7.90
CA LYS A 173 -1.67 -18.29 -7.37
C LYS A 173 -0.49 -18.77 -8.20
N PHE A 174 -0.57 -18.66 -9.53
CA PHE A 174 0.50 -19.07 -10.42
C PHE A 174 1.75 -18.19 -10.26
N ASN A 175 1.56 -16.86 -10.13
CA ASN A 175 2.66 -15.90 -10.01
C ASN A 175 3.33 -15.91 -8.62
N VAL A 176 2.62 -16.31 -7.57
CA VAL A 176 3.18 -16.46 -6.21
C VAL A 176 3.95 -17.79 -6.06
N LEU A 177 3.55 -18.84 -6.77
CA LEU A 177 4.20 -20.16 -6.70
C LEU A 177 5.40 -20.30 -7.65
N ASN A 178 5.41 -19.62 -8.79
CA ASN A 178 6.46 -19.72 -9.80
C ASN A 178 7.14 -18.38 -10.00
N GLY A 179 8.03 -17.99 -9.07
CA GLY A 179 8.91 -16.83 -9.33
C GLY A 179 9.53 -16.94 -10.73
N MET A 180 9.23 -15.95 -11.60
CA MET A 180 9.71 -15.69 -12.97
C MET A 180 8.81 -16.00 -14.20
N TYR A 181 8.68 -14.92 -15.01
CA TYR A 181 8.53 -14.75 -16.48
C TYR A 181 7.54 -15.60 -17.29
N ILE A 182 6.63 -14.90 -18.00
CA ILE A 182 6.04 -15.39 -19.25
C ILE A 182 6.06 -14.26 -20.31
N GLN A 183 6.80 -14.52 -21.39
CA GLN A 183 6.72 -13.83 -22.68
C GLN A 183 5.31 -13.99 -23.25
N VAL A 184 4.66 -12.88 -23.61
CA VAL A 184 3.35 -12.91 -24.27
C VAL A 184 3.52 -13.30 -25.74
N ILE A 185 3.16 -14.53 -26.07
CA ILE A 185 2.93 -14.96 -27.46
C ILE A 185 1.65 -14.26 -27.94
N GLN A 186 1.77 -13.39 -28.95
CA GLN A 186 0.64 -12.85 -29.70
C GLN A 186 -0.05 -14.00 -30.45
N ILE A 187 -1.32 -14.23 -30.16
CA ILE A 187 -2.23 -14.88 -31.11
C ILE A 187 -2.99 -13.74 -31.80
N ARG A 188 -2.71 -13.57 -33.10
CA ARG A 188 -3.51 -12.73 -33.99
C ARG A 188 -4.66 -13.58 -34.52
N ASP A 189 -5.89 -13.18 -34.21
CA ASP A 189 -7.07 -13.59 -34.97
C ASP A 189 -7.53 -12.42 -35.84
N SER A 190 -7.18 -12.47 -37.12
CA SER A 190 -7.96 -12.16 -38.34
C SER A 190 -7.04 -11.92 -39.54
#